data_AF-A0A967F8K6-F1
#
_entry.id   AF-A0A967F8K6-F1
#
_cell.length_a   1.000
_cell.length_b   1.000
_cell.length_c   1.000
_cell.angle_alpha   90.00
_cell.angle_beta   90.00
_cell.angle_gamma   90.00
#
_symmetry.space_group_name_H-M   'P 1'
#
loop_
_entity.id
_entity.type
_entity.pdbx_description
1 polymer ?
#
loop_
_entity_poly.entity_id
_entity_poly.type
_entity_poly.pdbx_seq_one_letter_code
_entity_poly.pdbx_strand_id
1 'polypeptide(L)'
;WIDVPIEAVTHKKLLAFIDHLLDKRLKPKTINCYLDSIRGFYDYLINEEEVAMNNPVKRGYALRLSRPLPRYLREEQIKKLFDVIDSPRDLAMFKLMLRCGLRVEEVAKLTLAAVDLPRGQLFVYEGKGCKDRVVYLSKDAYRALAEYLKAR
;
A
#
# COMPACT_ATOMS: atom_id res chain seq x y z
N TRP A 1 17.36 -11.93 -19.60
CA TRP A 1 17.59 -12.23 -18.18
C TRP A 1 17.53 -13.73 -17.95
N ILE A 2 16.52 -14.40 -18.51
CA ILE A 2 16.51 -15.85 -18.59
C ILE A 2 16.92 -16.23 -20.02
N ASP A 3 18.07 -16.91 -20.12
CA ASP A 3 18.66 -17.40 -21.37
C ASP A 3 18.62 -18.94 -21.41
N VAL A 4 17.82 -19.51 -20.51
CA VAL A 4 17.63 -20.95 -20.29
C VAL A 4 16.13 -21.24 -20.13
N PRO A 5 15.65 -22.47 -20.38
CA PRO A 5 14.27 -22.84 -20.08
C PRO A 5 13.93 -22.59 -18.60
N ILE A 6 12.66 -22.29 -18.30
CA ILE A 6 12.17 -21.97 -16.94
C ILE A 6 12.52 -23.08 -15.94
N GLU A 7 12.47 -24.33 -16.40
CA GLU A 7 12.81 -25.56 -15.66
C GLU A 7 14.30 -25.67 -15.30
N ALA A 8 15.18 -25.07 -16.11
CA ALA A 8 16.63 -25.14 -15.96
C ALA A 8 17.21 -23.94 -15.19
N VAL A 9 16.36 -23.05 -14.66
CA VAL A 9 16.82 -21.90 -13.88
C VAL A 9 17.40 -22.37 -12.56
N THR A 10 18.69 -22.10 -12.36
CA THR A 10 19.41 -22.44 -11.14
C THR A 10 19.51 -21.25 -10.19
N HIS A 11 19.78 -21.53 -8.92
CA HIS A 11 20.07 -20.50 -7.91
C HIS A 11 21.22 -19.55 -8.33
N LYS A 12 22.18 -20.00 -9.15
CA LYS A 12 23.26 -19.14 -9.66
C LYS A 12 22.73 -18.03 -10.59
N LYS A 13 21.75 -18.35 -11.45
CA LYS A 13 21.09 -17.34 -12.32
C LYS A 13 20.25 -16.36 -11.50
N LEU A 14 19.65 -16.83 -10.41
CA LEU A 14 18.96 -15.97 -9.45
C LEU A 14 19.92 -14.97 -8.78
N LEU A 15 21.10 -15.43 -8.34
CA LEU A 15 22.12 -14.53 -7.79
C LEU A 15 22.59 -13.50 -8.83
N ALA A 16 22.88 -13.92 -10.06
CA ALA A 16 23.27 -13.01 -11.14
C ALA A 16 22.18 -11.97 -11.46
N PHE A 17 20.90 -12.33 -11.28
CA PHE A 17 19.80 -11.36 -11.37
C PHE A 17 19.85 -10.32 -10.26
N ILE A 18 20.04 -10.78 -9.03
CA ILE A 18 20.08 -9.93 -7.87
C ILE A 18 21.24 -8.95 -8.01
N ASP A 19 22.41 -9.43 -8.44
CA ASP A 19 23.58 -8.59 -8.72
C ASP A 19 23.26 -7.54 -9.80
N HIS A 20 22.64 -7.93 -10.91
CA HIS A 20 22.19 -7.00 -11.94
C HIS A 20 21.17 -5.95 -11.43
N LEU A 21 20.28 -6.33 -10.52
CA LEU A 21 19.33 -5.40 -9.90
C LEU A 21 20.01 -4.45 -8.90
N LEU A 22 21.04 -4.93 -8.19
CA LEU A 22 21.87 -4.14 -7.29
C LEU A 22 22.73 -3.14 -8.08
N ASP A 23 23.29 -3.54 -9.21
CA ASP A 23 24.04 -2.65 -10.13
C ASP A 23 23.15 -1.53 -10.67
N LYS A 24 21.87 -1.82 -10.91
CA LYS A 24 20.84 -0.82 -11.23
C LYS A 24 20.42 0.06 -10.05
N ARG A 25 21.07 -0.07 -8.90
CA ARG A 25 20.81 0.69 -7.65
C ARG A 25 19.37 0.59 -7.15
N LEU A 26 18.70 -0.54 -7.41
CA LEU A 26 17.37 -0.78 -6.85
C LEU A 26 17.45 -1.04 -5.35
N LYS A 27 16.42 -0.59 -4.63
CA LYS A 27 16.35 -0.79 -3.18
C LYS A 27 16.14 -2.27 -2.87
N PRO A 28 16.75 -2.82 -1.80
CA PRO A 28 16.55 -4.21 -1.40
C PRO A 28 15.07 -4.61 -1.20
N LYS A 29 14.21 -3.66 -0.81
CA LYS A 29 12.76 -3.88 -0.72
C LYS A 29 12.13 -4.23 -2.07
N THR A 30 12.51 -3.51 -3.12
CA THR A 30 12.03 -3.74 -4.48
C THR A 30 12.53 -5.08 -5.00
N ILE A 31 13.81 -5.40 -4.76
CA ILE A 31 14.40 -6.68 -5.15
C ILE A 31 13.67 -7.84 -4.45
N ASN A 32 13.42 -7.75 -3.14
CA ASN A 32 12.66 -8.77 -2.40
C ASN A 32 11.24 -8.95 -2.94
N CYS A 33 10.58 -7.87 -3.37
CA CYS A 33 9.27 -7.96 -4.02
C CYS A 33 9.34 -8.77 -5.33
N TYR A 34 10.37 -8.56 -6.15
CA TYR A 34 10.59 -9.37 -7.35
C TYR A 34 10.90 -10.83 -7.01
N LEU A 35 11.69 -11.09 -5.97
CA LEU A 35 11.97 -12.46 -5.52
C LEU A 35 10.71 -13.17 -5.02
N ASP A 36 9.83 -12.47 -4.28
CA ASP A 36 8.54 -13.03 -3.85
C ASP A 36 7.60 -13.30 -5.04
N SER A 37 7.56 -12.41 -6.03
CA SER A 37 6.79 -12.62 -7.27
C SER A 37 7.33 -13.80 -8.08
N ILE A 38 8.66 -13.92 -8.23
CA ILE A 38 9.29 -15.07 -8.91
C ILE A 38 8.97 -16.35 -8.14
N ARG A 39 9.12 -16.34 -6.80
CA ARG A 39 8.80 -17.51 -5.98
C ARG A 39 7.34 -17.94 -6.20
N GLY A 40 6.39 -17.01 -6.11
CA GLY A 40 4.97 -17.30 -6.33
C GLY A 40 4.66 -17.85 -7.72
N PHE A 41 5.35 -17.36 -8.76
CA PHE A 41 5.22 -17.88 -10.12
C PHE A 41 5.72 -19.33 -10.24
N TYR A 42 6.87 -19.66 -9.65
CA TYR A 42 7.36 -21.04 -9.63
C TYR A 42 6.50 -21.95 -8.75
N ASP A 43 5.99 -21.45 -7.62
CA ASP A 43 5.06 -22.19 -6.77
C ASP A 43 3.75 -22.49 -7.51
N TYR A 44 3.24 -21.57 -8.33
CA TYR A 44 2.09 -21.78 -9.21
C TYR A 44 2.37 -22.87 -10.25
N LEU A 45 3.48 -22.79 -10.98
CA LEU A 45 3.82 -23.77 -12.00
C LEU A 45 4.06 -25.20 -11.44
N ILE A 46 4.57 -25.31 -10.21
CA ILE A 46 4.78 -26.61 -9.57
C ILE A 46 3.46 -27.18 -9.03
N ASN A 47 2.63 -26.36 -8.39
CA ASN A 47 1.45 -26.84 -7.66
C ASN A 47 0.17 -26.88 -8.51
N GLU A 48 0.00 -25.93 -9.44
CA GLU A 48 -1.21 -25.83 -10.27
C GLU A 48 -1.01 -26.45 -11.67
N GLU A 49 0.16 -26.24 -12.28
CA GLU A 49 0.49 -26.79 -13.61
C GLU A 49 1.24 -28.13 -13.55
N GLU A 50 1.49 -28.65 -12.33
CA GLU A 50 2.18 -29.94 -12.07
C GLU A 50 3.52 -30.11 -12.80
N VAL A 51 4.22 -29.00 -13.08
CA VAL A 51 5.52 -29.03 -13.76
C VAL A 51 6.59 -29.53 -12.80
N ALA A 52 7.22 -30.66 -13.14
CA ALA A 52 8.28 -31.28 -12.34
C ALA A 52 9.57 -30.45 -12.38
N MET A 53 9.65 -29.41 -11.55
CA MET A 53 10.82 -28.56 -11.39
C MET A 53 11.01 -28.10 -9.94
N ASN A 54 12.18 -27.54 -9.66
CA ASN A 54 12.49 -26.98 -8.34
C ASN A 54 12.39 -25.46 -8.37
N ASN A 55 11.82 -24.88 -7.31
CA ASN A 55 11.79 -23.43 -7.16
C ASN A 55 13.24 -22.91 -6.94
N PRO A 56 13.75 -22.02 -7.83
CA PRO A 56 15.10 -21.47 -7.68
C PRO A 56 15.24 -20.52 -6.48
N VAL A 57 14.12 -19.96 -5.99
CA VAL A 57 14.08 -19.08 -4.83
C VAL A 57 13.81 -19.91 -3.58
N LYS A 58 14.84 -20.13 -2.76
CA LYS A 58 14.67 -20.84 -1.49
C LYS A 58 13.72 -20.08 -0.57
N ARG A 59 12.88 -20.83 0.16
CA ARG A 59 11.96 -20.26 1.16
C ARG A 59 12.75 -19.47 2.21
N GLY A 60 12.39 -18.20 2.41
CA GLY A 60 13.06 -17.29 3.34
C GLY A 60 14.31 -16.59 2.80
N TYR A 61 14.69 -16.84 1.54
CA TYR A 61 15.77 -16.08 0.90
C TYR A 61 15.31 -14.65 0.61
N ALA A 62 15.89 -13.69 1.31
CA ALA A 62 15.62 -12.27 1.11
C ALA A 62 16.88 -11.46 1.40
N LEU A 63 17.09 -10.39 0.62
CA LEU A 63 18.12 -9.42 0.93
C LEU A 63 17.83 -8.74 2.26
N ARG A 64 18.88 -8.51 3.05
CA ARG A 64 18.78 -7.86 4.35
C ARG A 64 18.21 -6.45 4.18
N LEU A 65 16.99 -6.26 4.67
CA LEU A 65 16.37 -4.93 4.71
C LEU A 65 16.95 -4.15 5.88
N SER A 66 17.42 -2.93 5.62
CA SER A 66 17.49 -1.96 6.71
C SER A 66 16.06 -1.74 7.21
N ARG A 67 15.86 -1.78 8.52
CA ARG A 67 14.58 -1.46 9.14
C ARG A 67 14.63 0.03 9.51
N PRO A 68 14.23 0.95 8.62
CA PRO A 68 14.08 2.33 9.03
C PRO A 68 13.03 2.40 10.13
N LEU A 69 13.27 3.25 11.12
CA LEU A 69 12.28 3.53 12.16
C LEU A 69 10.96 3.97 11.51
N PRO A 70 9.80 3.53 12.03
CA PRO A 70 8.50 4.03 11.59
C PRO A 70 8.52 5.56 11.63
N ARG A 71 8.31 6.19 10.48
CA ARG A 71 8.17 7.65 10.41
C ARG A 71 6.73 7.97 10.77
N TYR A 72 6.52 8.53 11.96
CA TYR A 72 5.24 9.07 12.38
C TYR A 72 5.29 10.60 12.36
N LEU A 73 4.13 11.23 12.15
CA LEU A 73 4.00 12.67 12.22
C LEU A 73 3.81 13.08 13.69
N ARG A 74 4.59 14.07 14.13
CA ARG A 74 4.38 14.73 15.43
C ARG A 74 3.22 15.71 15.35
N GLU A 75 2.61 16.03 16.49
CA GLU A 75 1.48 16.96 16.56
C GLU A 75 1.80 18.34 15.98
N GLU A 76 3.00 18.86 16.23
CA GLU A 76 3.48 20.11 15.63
C GLU A 76 3.55 20.07 14.10
N GLN A 77 3.92 18.92 13.53
CA GLN A 77 4.00 18.74 12.07
C GLN A 77 2.61 18.62 11.47
N ILE A 78 1.68 17.97 12.17
CA ILE A 78 0.27 17.89 11.79
C ILE A 78 -0.34 19.30 11.76
N LYS A 79 -0.07 20.11 12.79
CA LYS A 79 -0.55 21.49 12.83
C LYS A 79 -0.01 22.31 11.66
N LYS A 80 1.31 22.26 11.42
CA LYS A 80 1.94 22.92 10.26
C LYS A 80 1.35 22.45 8.92
N LEU A 81 0.99 21.17 8.80
CA LEU A 81 0.35 20.64 7.59
C LEU A 81 -1.04 21.23 7.39
N PHE A 82 -1.85 21.35 8.45
CA PHE A 82 -3.20 21.90 8.33
C PHE A 82 -3.21 23.43 8.16
N ASP A 83 -2.25 24.13 8.76
CA ASP A 83 -2.15 25.60 8.68
C ASP A 83 -1.83 26.11 7.26
N VAL A 84 -1.28 25.26 6.37
CA VAL A 84 -0.96 25.63 4.97
C VAL A 84 -2.05 25.27 3.97
N ILE A 85 -3.15 24.66 4.41
CA ILE A 85 -4.23 24.21 3.51
C ILE A 85 -5.38 25.21 3.55
N ASP A 86 -5.49 26.03 2.51
CA ASP A 86 -6.55 27.05 2.42
C ASP A 86 -7.89 26.48 1.93
N SER A 87 -7.87 25.40 1.15
CA SER A 87 -9.07 24.81 0.55
C SER A 87 -9.84 23.97 1.59
N PRO A 88 -11.12 24.29 1.91
CA PRO A 88 -11.93 23.50 2.82
C PRO A 88 -12.06 22.03 2.40
N ARG A 89 -12.05 21.78 1.08
CA ARG A 89 -12.06 20.44 0.50
C ARG A 89 -10.82 19.65 0.91
N ASP A 90 -9.64 20.22 0.66
CA ASP A 90 -8.37 19.53 0.87
C ASP A 90 -8.15 19.31 2.37
N LEU A 91 -8.54 20.29 3.21
CA LEU A 91 -8.49 20.16 4.66
C LEU A 91 -9.37 19.01 5.16
N ALA A 92 -10.59 18.89 4.63
CA ALA A 92 -11.48 17.77 4.96
C ALA A 92 -10.88 16.43 4.53
N MET A 93 -10.29 16.34 3.32
CA MET A 93 -9.65 15.13 2.82
C MET A 93 -8.49 14.68 3.72
N PHE A 94 -7.56 15.58 4.07
CA PHE A 94 -6.42 15.23 4.92
C PHE A 94 -6.84 14.87 6.34
N LYS A 95 -7.85 15.54 6.91
CA LYS A 95 -8.39 15.19 8.23
C LYS A 95 -9.07 13.82 8.22
N LEU A 96 -9.82 13.48 7.17
CA LEU A 96 -10.39 12.15 6.99
C LEU A 96 -9.29 11.08 6.94
N MET A 97 -8.23 11.30 6.17
CA MET A 97 -7.10 10.36 6.11
C MET A 97 -6.41 10.19 7.48
N LEU A 98 -6.08 11.29 8.15
CA LEU A 98 -5.30 11.27 9.39
C LEU A 98 -6.12 10.78 10.59
N ARG A 99 -7.37 11.24 10.74
CA ARG A 99 -8.19 10.98 11.93
C ARG A 99 -9.07 9.74 11.80
N CYS A 100 -9.48 9.39 10.58
CA CYS A 100 -10.35 8.25 10.32
C CYS A 100 -9.61 7.09 9.64
N GLY A 101 -8.30 7.25 9.34
CA GLY A 101 -7.46 6.19 8.79
C GLY A 101 -7.83 5.79 7.36
N LEU A 102 -8.50 6.68 6.63
CA LEU A 102 -8.88 6.45 5.24
C LEU A 102 -7.66 6.50 4.32
N ARG A 103 -7.64 5.61 3.33
CA ARG A 103 -6.60 5.62 2.28
C ARG A 103 -6.91 6.67 1.22
N VAL A 104 -5.89 7.08 0.47
CA VAL A 104 -6.03 8.05 -0.63
C VAL A 104 -7.13 7.62 -1.61
N GLU A 105 -7.13 6.36 -2.04
CA GLU A 105 -8.14 5.83 -2.97
C GLU A 105 -9.54 5.80 -2.37
N GLU A 106 -9.67 5.49 -1.07
CA GLU A 106 -10.96 5.47 -0.36
C GLU A 106 -11.54 6.89 -0.27
N VAL A 107 -10.70 7.91 0.01
CA VAL A 107 -11.14 9.31 0.03
C VAL A 107 -11.47 9.82 -1.38
N ALA A 108 -10.68 9.44 -2.39
CA ALA A 108 -10.90 9.88 -3.77
C ALA A 108 -12.20 9.32 -4.37
N LYS A 109 -12.61 8.12 -3.97
CA LYS A 109 -13.86 7.47 -4.42
C LYS A 109 -15.07 7.77 -3.53
N LEU A 110 -14.90 8.58 -2.47
CA LEU A 110 -15.96 8.82 -1.51
C LEU A 110 -17.15 9.55 -2.16
N THR A 111 -18.34 8.99 -2.01
CA THR A 111 -19.59 9.59 -2.50
C THR A 111 -20.37 10.22 -1.35
N LEU A 112 -21.24 11.19 -1.65
CA LEU A 112 -22.11 11.80 -0.63
C LEU A 112 -23.06 10.78 0.01
N ALA A 113 -23.52 9.78 -0.76
CA ALA A 113 -24.36 8.71 -0.25
C ALA A 113 -23.66 7.83 0.80
N ALA A 114 -22.33 7.78 0.75
CA ALA A 114 -21.51 7.07 1.72
C ALA A 114 -21.37 7.81 3.06
N VAL A 115 -21.74 9.09 3.12
CA VAL A 115 -21.53 9.94 4.30
C VAL A 115 -22.83 10.12 5.06
N ASP A 116 -22.90 9.54 6.26
CA ASP A 116 -23.99 9.75 7.21
C ASP A 116 -23.53 10.79 8.26
N LEU A 117 -23.64 12.07 7.90
CA LEU A 117 -23.32 13.17 8.81
C LEU A 117 -24.16 13.13 10.10
N PRO A 118 -25.50 12.96 10.08
CA PRO A 118 -26.29 12.91 11.30
C PRO A 118 -25.81 11.87 12.30
N ARG A 119 -25.34 10.71 11.83
CA ARG A 119 -24.79 9.64 12.69
C ARG A 119 -23.28 9.73 12.88
N GLY A 120 -22.60 10.69 12.25
CA GLY A 120 -21.15 10.86 12.31
C GLY A 120 -20.38 9.66 11.75
N GLN A 121 -20.90 9.03 10.70
CA GLN A 121 -20.38 7.79 10.13
C GLN A 121 -20.13 7.91 8.64
N LEU A 122 -19.21 7.09 8.15
CA LEU A 122 -18.84 7.01 6.74
C LEU A 122 -18.72 5.55 6.33
N PHE A 123 -19.35 5.20 5.22
CA PHE A 123 -19.27 3.88 4.61
C PHE A 123 -18.10 3.84 3.62
N VAL A 124 -17.15 2.95 3.86
CA VAL A 124 -16.05 2.69 2.92
C VAL A 124 -16.41 1.45 2.13
N TYR A 125 -16.79 1.66 0.88
CA TYR A 125 -17.04 0.61 -0.09
C TYR A 125 -15.73 0.06 -0.65
N GLU A 126 -15.67 -1.24 -0.89
CA GLU A 126 -14.53 -1.91 -1.55
C GLU A 126 -13.18 -1.67 -0.86
N GLY A 127 -13.16 -1.75 0.48
CA GLY A 127 -11.92 -1.69 1.26
C GLY A 127 -10.95 -2.84 0.92
N LYS A 128 -9.78 -2.88 1.59
CA LYS A 128 -8.77 -3.94 1.36
C LYS A 128 -9.40 -5.34 1.43
N GLY A 129 -9.30 -6.10 0.34
CA GLY A 129 -9.86 -7.45 0.27
C GLY A 129 -11.38 -7.47 0.01
N CYS A 130 -11.93 -6.44 -0.64
CA CYS A 130 -13.34 -6.31 -0.99
C CYS A 130 -14.28 -6.37 0.22
N LYS A 131 -13.85 -5.81 1.35
CA LYS A 131 -14.67 -5.73 2.56
C LYS A 131 -15.12 -4.31 2.81
N ASP A 132 -16.44 -4.16 2.91
CA ASP A 132 -17.05 -2.91 3.31
C ASP A 132 -16.87 -2.71 4.82
N ARG A 133 -16.70 -1.45 5.24
CA ARG A 133 -16.64 -1.11 6.66
C ARG A 133 -17.28 0.24 6.92
N VAL A 134 -17.77 0.40 8.14
CA VAL A 134 -18.19 1.69 8.68
C VAL A 134 -17.05 2.31 9.45
N VAL A 135 -16.77 3.58 9.19
CA VAL A 135 -15.76 4.38 9.88
C VAL A 135 -16.45 5.53 10.59
N TYR A 136 -16.16 5.70 11.88
CA TYR A 136 -16.70 6.81 12.67
C TYR A 136 -15.84 8.06 12.47
N LEU A 137 -16.51 9.20 12.30
CA LEU A 137 -15.86 10.48 12.13
C LEU A 137 -15.41 11.02 13.48
N SER A 138 -14.13 11.35 13.60
CA SER A 138 -13.66 12.15 14.73
C SER A 138 -14.33 13.54 14.70
N LYS A 139 -14.47 14.19 15.86
CA LYS A 139 -15.06 15.54 15.95
C LYS A 139 -14.39 16.55 15.00
N ASP A 140 -13.07 16.43 14.84
CA ASP A 140 -12.26 17.30 13.97
C ASP A 140 -12.53 17.06 12.48
N ALA A 141 -12.55 15.79 12.06
CA ALA A 141 -12.88 15.41 10.69
C ALA A 141 -14.33 15.73 10.31
N TYR A 142 -15.27 15.53 11.25
CA TYR A 142 -16.68 15.88 11.08
C TYR A 142 -16.85 17.37 10.78
N ARG A 143 -16.21 18.24 11.58
CA ARG A 143 -16.32 19.69 11.41
C ARG A 143 -15.78 20.14 10.05
N ALA A 144 -14.59 19.66 9.68
CA ALA A 144 -13.99 20.01 8.40
C ALA A 144 -14.83 19.51 7.20
N LEU A 145 -15.38 18.30 7.31
CA LEU A 145 -16.27 17.75 6.28
C LEU A 145 -17.57 18.55 6.18
N ALA A 146 -18.18 18.92 7.31
CA ALA A 146 -19.39 19.73 7.34
C ALA A 146 -19.15 21.15 6.80
N GLU A 147 -18.01 21.77 7.09
CA GLU A 147 -17.61 23.07 6.54
C GLU A 147 -17.43 23.01 5.02
N TYR A 148 -16.73 22.00 4.52
CA TYR A 148 -16.61 21.76 3.08
C TYR A 148 -17.97 21.59 2.40
N LEU A 149 -18.87 20.80 2.99
CA LEU A 149 -20.20 20.56 2.43
C LEU A 149 -21.13 21.77 2.47
N LYS A 150 -20.88 22.74 3.36
CA LYS A 150 -21.59 24.03 3.37
C LYS A 150 -21.08 25.01 2.31
N ALA A 151 -19.78 24.93 1.98
CA ALA A 151 -19.13 25.82 1.02
C ALA A 151 -19.29 25.34 -0.45
N ARG A 152 -19.88 24.16 -0.64
CA ARG A 152 -20.19 23.56 -1.95
C ARG A 152 -21.57 23.98 -2.43
#